data_AF-A0A8X6INU0-F1
#
_entry.id   AF-A0A8X6INU0-F1
#
_cell.length_a   1.000
_cell.length_b   1.000
_cell.length_c   1.000
_cell.angle_alpha   90.00
_cell.angle_beta   90.00
_cell.angle_gamma   90.00
#
_symmetry.space_group_name_H-M   'P 1'
#
loop_
_entity.id
_entity.type
_entity.pdbx_description
1 polymer ?
#
loop_
_entity_poly.entity_id
_entity_poly.type
_entity_poly.pdbx_seq_one_letter_code
_entity_poly.pdbx_strand_id
1 'polypeptide(L)'
;MEVYIVDPTKCEIRSVIRFLHAKGTPPVDIHRRHTSLSPIDRGVWRQVYVHIQHVQKWYGEFRAGRKEVHDKERSGRRPVSEAVIKMVQREVLENRRITVREFVARIPGSYYGTVERSLT
;
A
#
# COMPACT_ATOMS: atom_id res chain seq x y z
N MET A 1 26.24 -23.41 -13.00
CA MET A 1 25.83 -23.03 -11.64
C MET A 1 24.41 -22.52 -11.72
N GLU A 2 23.46 -23.21 -11.09
CA GLU A 2 22.11 -22.66 -10.92
C GLU A 2 22.16 -21.64 -9.78
N VAL A 3 21.93 -20.37 -10.11
CA VAL A 3 21.84 -19.29 -9.13
C VAL A 3 20.39 -19.22 -8.67
N TYR A 4 20.13 -19.57 -7.42
CA TYR A 4 18.82 -19.45 -6.80
C TYR A 4 18.76 -18.16 -5.97
N ILE A 5 17.72 -17.36 -6.18
CA ILE A 5 17.43 -16.18 -5.35
C ILE A 5 16.77 -16.68 -4.09
N VAL A 6 17.33 -16.51 -2.90
CA VAL A 6 16.63 -16.89 -1.66
C VAL A 6 15.74 -15.71 -1.22
N ASP A 7 14.47 -15.97 -0.91
CA ASP A 7 13.50 -14.98 -0.41
C ASP A 7 13.39 -13.69 -1.25
N PRO A 8 12.87 -13.77 -2.49
CA PRO A 8 12.79 -12.59 -3.36
C PRO A 8 11.87 -11.53 -2.77
N THR A 9 12.29 -10.29 -2.94
CA THR A 9 11.50 -9.10 -2.64
C THR A 9 10.25 -9.04 -3.51
N LYS A 10 9.24 -8.28 -3.06
CA LYS A 10 8.00 -8.07 -3.81
C LYS A 10 8.26 -7.44 -5.19
N CYS A 11 9.23 -6.54 -5.31
CA CYS A 11 9.55 -5.90 -6.59
C CYS A 11 10.27 -6.84 -7.56
N GLU A 12 11.10 -7.77 -7.08
CA GLU A 12 11.69 -8.82 -7.93
C GLU A 12 10.62 -9.73 -8.51
N ILE A 13 9.69 -10.21 -7.67
CA ILE A 13 8.54 -11.02 -8.11
C ILE A 13 7.74 -10.30 -9.20
N ARG A 14 7.42 -9.02 -8.98
CA ARG A 14 6.66 -8.21 -9.93
C ARG A 14 7.45 -7.94 -11.22
N SER A 15 8.77 -7.84 -11.13
CA SER A 15 9.64 -7.72 -12.31
C SER A 15 9.60 -8.98 -13.17
N VAL A 16 9.60 -10.17 -12.54
CA VAL A 16 9.43 -11.44 -13.24
C VAL A 16 8.05 -11.52 -13.91
N ILE A 17 6.97 -11.13 -13.20
CA ILE A 17 5.62 -11.08 -13.78
C ILE A 17 5.59 -10.14 -14.99
N ARG A 18 6.20 -8.95 -14.90
CA ARG A 18 6.27 -7.98 -15.99
C ARG A 18 7.01 -8.53 -17.21
N PHE A 19 8.14 -9.19 -16.99
CA PHE A 19 8.93 -9.82 -18.04
C PHE A 19 8.16 -10.96 -18.73
N LEU A 20 7.53 -11.84 -17.95
CA LEU A 20 6.77 -12.97 -18.49
C LEU A 20 5.48 -12.53 -19.20
N HIS A 21 4.83 -11.47 -18.73
CA HIS A 21 3.75 -10.79 -19.45
C HIS A 21 4.22 -10.28 -20.82
N ALA A 22 5.39 -9.63 -20.90
CA ALA A 22 5.94 -9.15 -22.17
C ALA A 22 6.29 -10.29 -23.13
N LYS A 23 6.58 -11.49 -22.60
CA LYS A 23 6.76 -12.72 -23.38
C LYS A 23 5.44 -13.40 -23.78
N GLY A 24 4.28 -12.86 -23.38
CA GLY A 24 2.96 -13.44 -23.67
C GLY A 24 2.62 -14.68 -22.83
N THR A 25 3.33 -14.93 -21.73
CA THR A 25 3.03 -16.08 -20.85
C THR A 25 1.74 -15.80 -20.06
N PRO A 26 0.73 -16.68 -20.09
CA PRO A 26 -0.52 -16.43 -19.38
C PRO A 26 -0.32 -16.50 -17.85
N PRO A 27 -1.15 -15.80 -17.05
CA PRO A 27 -1.00 -15.71 -15.59
C PRO A 27 -0.94 -17.07 -14.87
N VAL A 28 -1.70 -18.05 -15.37
CA VAL A 28 -1.74 -19.41 -14.81
C VAL A 28 -0.39 -20.12 -14.94
N ASP A 29 0.31 -19.93 -16.05
CA ASP A 29 1.62 -20.53 -16.30
C ASP A 29 2.72 -19.80 -15.54
N ILE A 30 2.59 -18.48 -15.37
CA ILE A 30 3.46 -17.70 -14.49
C ILE A 30 3.33 -18.23 -13.05
N HIS A 31 2.10 -18.39 -12.55
CA HIS A 31 1.87 -18.92 -11.21
C HIS A 31 2.39 -20.36 -11.06
N ARG A 32 2.16 -21.23 -12.04
CA ARG A 32 2.72 -22.59 -12.05
C ARG A 32 4.24 -22.59 -12.02
N ARG A 33 4.92 -21.80 -12.85
CA ARG A 33 6.39 -21.69 -12.85
C ARG A 33 6.94 -21.25 -11.50
N HIS A 34 6.26 -20.31 -10.84
CA HIS A 34 6.63 -19.91 -9.48
C HIS A 34 6.39 -21.00 -8.43
N THR A 35 5.36 -21.83 -8.59
CA THR A 35 5.03 -22.93 -7.68
C THR A 35 5.85 -24.21 -7.94
N SER A 36 6.28 -24.43 -9.18
CA SER A 36 6.90 -25.69 -9.65
C SER A 36 8.43 -25.71 -9.62
N LEU A 37 9.10 -24.62 -9.25
CA LEU A 37 10.57 -24.56 -9.12
C LEU A 37 11.10 -25.07 -7.77
N SER A 38 10.25 -25.57 -6.86
CA SER A 38 10.73 -26.20 -5.64
C SER A 38 11.03 -27.68 -5.92
N PRO A 39 12.29 -28.13 -5.75
CA PRO A 39 12.55 -29.54 -5.56
C PRO A 39 11.81 -30.01 -4.32
N ILE A 40 11.34 -31.24 -4.41
CA ILE A 40 10.94 -32.13 -3.34
C ILE A 40 11.83 -31.85 -2.10
N ASP A 41 11.19 -31.58 -0.96
CA ASP A 41 11.78 -31.33 0.35
C ASP A 41 12.46 -29.98 0.63
N ARG A 42 11.96 -29.35 1.72
CA ARG A 42 12.44 -28.15 2.42
C ARG A 42 11.96 -26.80 1.85
N GLY A 43 10.75 -26.43 2.25
CA GLY A 43 10.53 -25.32 3.20
C GLY A 43 11.00 -23.89 2.90
N VAL A 44 11.72 -23.60 1.82
CA VAL A 44 12.30 -22.28 1.57
C VAL A 44 11.36 -21.38 0.76
N TRP A 45 10.61 -21.95 -0.18
CA TRP A 45 9.75 -21.17 -1.08
C TRP A 45 8.27 -21.14 -0.70
N ARG A 46 7.87 -21.96 0.29
CA ARG A 46 6.48 -22.09 0.74
C ARG A 46 5.95 -20.84 1.46
N GLN A 47 6.83 -19.92 1.89
CA GLN A 47 6.44 -18.69 2.59
C GLN A 47 6.23 -17.49 1.64
N VAL A 48 6.76 -17.50 0.41
CA VAL A 48 6.78 -16.32 -0.49
C VAL A 48 5.57 -16.30 -1.45
N TYR A 49 4.40 -16.72 -0.95
CA TYR A 49 3.15 -16.89 -1.68
C TYR A 49 2.83 -15.71 -2.62
N VAL A 50 3.09 -15.89 -3.92
CA VAL A 50 2.41 -15.14 -4.97
C VAL A 50 1.13 -15.90 -5.25
N HIS A 51 0.09 -15.67 -4.44
CA HIS A 51 -1.23 -16.21 -4.72
C HIS A 51 -1.61 -15.88 -6.17
N ILE A 52 -2.34 -16.77 -6.86
CA ILE A 52 -2.73 -16.56 -8.26
C ILE A 52 -3.41 -15.19 -8.47
N GLN A 53 -4.16 -14.70 -7.48
CA GLN A 53 -4.77 -13.37 -7.49
C GLN A 53 -3.74 -12.24 -7.56
N HIS A 54 -2.58 -12.37 -6.92
CA HIS A 54 -1.50 -11.37 -6.97
C HIS A 54 -0.84 -11.36 -8.35
N VAL A 55 -0.63 -12.53 -8.96
CA VAL A 55 -0.16 -12.64 -10.35
C VAL A 55 -1.16 -11.97 -11.29
N GLN A 56 -2.45 -12.31 -11.18
CA GLN A 56 -3.51 -11.76 -12.03
C GLN A 56 -3.62 -10.24 -11.89
N LYS A 57 -3.55 -9.71 -10.66
CA LYS A 57 -3.59 -8.27 -10.40
C LYS A 57 -2.45 -7.55 -11.13
N TRP A 58 -1.20 -7.96 -10.89
CA TRP A 58 -0.04 -7.29 -11.51
C TRP A 58 0.02 -7.49 -13.01
N TYR A 59 -0.32 -8.69 -13.49
CA TYR A 59 -0.46 -8.96 -14.91
C TYR A 59 -1.47 -8.01 -15.56
N GLY A 60 -2.63 -7.80 -14.92
CA GLY A 60 -3.64 -6.84 -15.38
C GLY A 60 -3.15 -5.40 -15.39
N GLU A 61 -2.43 -4.97 -14.34
CA GLU A 61 -1.85 -3.63 -14.29
C GLU A 61 -0.78 -3.39 -15.36
N PHE A 62 0.08 -4.38 -15.62
CA PHE A 62 1.08 -4.31 -16.70
C PHE A 62 0.42 -4.33 -18.08
N ARG A 63 -0.63 -5.14 -18.25
CA ARG A 63 -1.47 -5.13 -19.46
C ARG A 63 -2.12 -3.75 -19.68
N ALA A 64 -2.50 -3.06 -18.61
CA ALA A 64 -3.02 -1.69 -18.66
C ALA A 64 -1.93 -0.61 -18.85
N GLY A 65 -0.66 -1.00 -19.05
CA GLY A 65 0.43 -0.08 -19.38
C GLY A 65 1.26 0.41 -18.20
N ARG A 66 1.05 -0.11 -16.98
CA ARG A 66 1.91 0.21 -15.83
C ARG A 66 3.36 -0.22 -16.12
N LYS A 67 4.34 0.65 -15.81
CA LYS A 67 5.77 0.34 -15.94
C LYS A 67 6.47 0.11 -14.60
N GLU A 68 5.96 0.70 -13.53
CA GLU A 68 6.56 0.60 -12.20
C GLU A 68 6.21 -0.70 -11.51
N VAL A 69 7.22 -1.32 -10.87
CA VAL A 69 7.08 -2.57 -10.08
C VAL A 69 6.87 -2.30 -8.59
N HIS A 70 7.14 -1.08 -8.13
CA HIS A 70 6.89 -0.66 -6.76
C HIS A 70 5.42 -0.30 -6.57
N ASP A 71 4.91 -0.44 -5.35
CA ASP A 71 3.58 0.08 -5.02
C ASP A 71 3.57 1.60 -5.24
N LYS A 72 2.45 2.13 -5.72
CA LYS A 72 2.27 3.57 -5.73
C LYS A 72 2.28 4.06 -4.29
N GLU A 73 2.73 5.29 -4.09
CA GLU A 73 2.61 5.95 -2.81
C GLU A 73 1.16 5.81 -2.33
N ARG A 74 0.99 5.18 -1.17
CA ARG A 74 -0.33 5.10 -0.56
C ARG A 74 -0.67 6.52 -0.15
N SER A 75 -1.81 7.03 -0.58
CA SER A 75 -2.37 8.21 0.06
C SER A 75 -2.55 7.85 1.53
N GLY A 76 -1.63 8.33 2.37
CA GLY A 76 -1.72 8.14 3.80
C GLY A 76 -2.98 8.83 4.33
N ARG A 77 -3.11 8.87 5.66
CA ARG A 77 -4.08 9.75 6.29
C ARG A 77 -3.81 11.19 5.82
N ARG A 78 -4.81 11.86 5.26
CA ARG A 78 -4.65 13.25 4.78
C ARG A 78 -4.13 14.12 5.92
N PRO A 79 -3.11 14.97 5.68
CA PRO A 79 -2.67 15.95 6.67
C PRO A 79 -3.84 16.89 7.00
N VAL A 80 -3.87 17.37 8.25
CA VAL A 80 -4.82 18.41 8.65
C VAL A 80 -4.47 19.68 7.89
N SER A 81 -5.45 20.35 7.27
CA SER A 81 -5.17 21.58 6.54
C SER A 81 -4.83 22.73 7.48
N GLU A 82 -3.95 23.64 7.04
CA GLU A 82 -3.62 24.85 7.82
C GLU A 82 -4.84 25.69 8.17
N ALA A 83 -5.85 25.70 7.31
CA ALA A 83 -7.11 26.39 7.56
C ALA A 83 -7.82 25.85 8.81
N VAL A 84 -7.80 24.53 9.00
CA VAL A 84 -8.38 23.90 10.19
C VAL A 84 -7.54 24.19 11.43
N ILE A 85 -6.21 24.18 11.32
CA ILE A 85 -5.31 24.53 12.43
C ILE A 85 -5.56 25.96 12.91
N LYS A 86 -5.62 26.93 11.99
CA LYS A 86 -5.87 28.35 12.31
C LYS A 86 -7.23 28.56 12.98
N MET A 87 -8.24 27.82 12.53
CA MET A 87 -9.58 27.88 13.11
C MET A 87 -9.62 27.28 14.52
N VAL A 88 -8.92 26.16 14.76
CA VAL A 88 -8.74 25.59 16.11
C VAL A 88 -8.05 26.60 17.03
N GLN A 89 -6.93 27.19 16.58
CA GLN A 89 -6.19 28.17 17.36
C GLN A 89 -7.04 29.38 17.75
N ARG A 90 -7.88 29.90 16.83
CA ARG A 90 -8.78 31.02 17.11
C ARG A 90 -9.78 30.71 18.23
N GLU A 91 -10.49 29.59 18.13
CA GLU A 91 -11.51 29.19 19.11
C GLU A 91 -10.92 28.91 20.49
N VAL A 92 -9.70 28.34 20.55
CA VAL A 92 -9.00 28.13 21.83
C VAL A 92 -8.58 29.45 22.45
N LEU A 93 -8.17 30.43 21.65
CA LEU A 93 -7.85 31.77 22.13
C LEU A 93 -9.10 32.50 22.65
N GLU A 94 -10.24 32.36 21.96
CA GLU A 94 -11.51 32.98 22.34
C GLU A 94 -12.14 32.30 23.56
N ASN A 95 -12.04 30.97 23.68
CA ASN A 95 -12.55 30.22 24.81
C ASN A 95 -11.56 29.12 25.25
N ARG A 96 -10.66 29.48 26.17
CA ARG A 96 -9.66 28.55 26.71
C ARG A 96 -10.23 27.35 27.48
N ARG A 97 -11.53 27.35 27.80
CA ARG A 97 -12.21 26.24 28.49
C ARG A 97 -13.03 25.35 27.55
N ILE A 98 -12.99 25.59 26.24
CA ILE A 98 -13.72 24.78 25.27
C ILE A 98 -13.23 23.33 25.30
N THR A 99 -14.16 22.38 25.36
CA THR A 99 -13.82 20.96 25.26
C THR A 99 -13.71 20.53 23.80
N VAL A 100 -12.88 19.51 23.52
CA VAL A 100 -12.74 18.95 22.16
C VAL A 100 -14.10 18.52 21.59
N ARG A 101 -15.00 17.99 22.44
CA ARG A 101 -16.34 17.57 22.05
C ARG A 101 -17.22 18.75 21.60
N GLU A 102 -17.19 19.86 22.34
CA GLU A 102 -17.94 21.07 21.98
C GLU A 102 -17.39 21.71 20.70
N PHE A 103 -16.07 21.70 20.54
CA PHE A 103 -15.42 22.19 19.33
C PHE A 103 -15.85 21.39 18.09
N VAL A 104 -15.81 20.06 18.16
CA VAL A 104 -16.24 19.18 17.06
C VAL A 104 -17.72 19.38 16.71
N ALA A 105 -18.56 19.65 17.71
CA ALA A 105 -19.99 19.94 17.50
C ALA A 105 -20.23 21.30 16.81
N ARG A 106 -19.37 22.29 17.03
CA ARG A 106 -19.49 23.63 16.42
C ARG A 106 -18.96 23.72 15.01
N ILE A 107 -17.97 22.90 14.66
CA ILE A 107 -17.26 23.02 13.39
C ILE A 107 -17.56 21.84 12.46
N PRO A 108 -18.35 22.04 11.38
CA PRO A 108 -18.64 21.01 10.40
C PRO A 108 -17.36 20.50 9.72
N GLY A 109 -17.17 19.18 9.68
CA GLY A 109 -16.00 18.56 9.04
C GLY A 109 -14.75 18.48 9.91
N SER A 110 -14.78 19.03 11.13
CA SER A 110 -13.78 18.71 12.14
C SER A 110 -14.10 17.35 12.79
N TYR A 111 -13.07 16.58 13.10
CA TYR A 111 -13.22 15.32 13.82
C TYR A 111 -12.25 15.31 15.00
N TYR A 112 -12.58 14.55 16.04
CA TYR A 112 -11.87 14.54 17.33
C TYR A 112 -10.34 14.47 17.17
N GLY A 113 -9.86 13.51 16.37
CA GLY A 113 -8.43 13.33 16.11
C GLY A 113 -7.76 14.40 15.23
N THR A 114 -8.50 15.34 14.63
CA THR A 114 -7.95 16.55 13.99
C THR A 114 -7.69 17.64 15.01
N VAL A 115 -8.62 17.80 15.95
CA VAL A 115 -8.56 18.83 16.99
C VAL A 115 -7.41 18.52 17.95
N GLU A 116 -7.32 17.29 18.47
CA GLU A 116 -6.23 16.91 19.39
C GLU A 116 -4.83 17.13 18.80
N ARG A 117 -4.63 16.76 17.52
CA ARG A 117 -3.36 16.98 16.81
C ARG A 117 -3.06 18.45 16.51
N SER A 118 -4.08 19.31 16.48
CA SER A 118 -3.88 20.74 16.29
C SER A 118 -3.54 21.45 17.61
N LEU A 119 -3.75 20.77 18.74
CA LEU A 119 -3.50 21.26 20.10
C LEU A 119 -2.22 20.69 20.74
N THR A 120 -1.57 19.73 20.08
CA THR A 120 -0.30 19.11 20.49
C THR A 120 0.83 19.70 19.65
#